data_AF-A0A2E0SEX6-F1
#
_entry.id   AF-A0A2E0SEX6-F1
#
_cell.length_a   1.000
_cell.length_b   1.000
_cell.length_c   1.000
_cell.angle_alpha   90.00
_cell.angle_beta   90.00
_cell.angle_gamma   90.00
#
_symmetry.space_group_name_H-M   'P 1'
#
loop_
_entity.id
_entity.type
_entity.pdbx_description
1 polymer ?
#
loop_
_entity_poly.entity_id
_entity_poly.type
_entity_poly.pdbx_seq_one_letter_code
_entity_poly.pdbx_strand_id
1 'polypeptide(L)' 'MAQYRYYKNQIRFNVLADEIAPLMSWPTQIVKMSEIIAKHNPNFNRKKFEQRAISAWEEEYKKDLPPIDDEIPY' A
#
# COMPACT_ATOMS: atom_id res chain seq x y z
N MET A 1 12.67 34.25 20.88
CA MET A 1 12.49 34.00 19.44
C MET A 1 12.05 32.55 19.26
N ALA A 2 11.03 32.35 18.42
CA ALA A 2 10.11 31.22 18.46
C ALA A 2 10.76 29.84 18.30
N GLN A 3 10.28 28.89 19.11
CA GLN A 3 10.51 27.46 18.96
C GLN A 3 10.08 27.03 17.55
N TYR A 4 11.05 26.63 16.72
CA TYR A 4 10.77 25.91 15.48
C TYR A 4 10.17 24.56 15.87
N ARG A 5 8.85 24.52 15.95
CA ARG A 5 8.05 23.31 16.11
C ARG A 5 8.37 22.40 14.93
N TYR A 6 9.29 21.44 15.13
CA TYR A 6 9.61 20.38 14.19
C TYR A 6 8.29 19.67 13.85
N TYR A 7 7.76 19.90 12.66
CA TYR A 7 6.53 19.28 12.23
C TYR A 7 6.79 17.78 12.14
N LYS A 8 6.26 17.04 13.10
CA LYS A 8 6.17 15.59 13.08
C LYS A 8 5.12 15.21 12.02
N ASN A 9 5.44 15.46 10.74
CA ASN A 9 4.64 15.07 9.59
C ASN A 9 4.81 13.57 9.38
N GLN A 10 4.23 12.76 10.26
CA GLN A 10 4.07 11.35 9.97
C GLN A 10 2.96 11.22 8.93
N ILE A 11 3.33 10.82 7.71
CA ILE A 11 2.35 10.27 6.78
C ILE A 11 1.65 9.13 7.53
N ARG A 12 0.34 9.24 7.71
CA ARG A 12 -0.43 8.18 8.35
C ARG A 12 -0.34 6.95 7.48
N PHE A 13 -0.09 5.79 8.06
CA PHE A 13 -0.02 4.53 7.30
C PHE A 13 -1.26 4.28 6.46
N ASN A 14 -2.41 4.82 6.85
CA ASN A 14 -3.63 4.78 6.05
C ASN A 14 -3.46 5.49 4.70
N VAL A 15 -2.79 6.64 4.63
CA VAL A 15 -2.54 7.33 3.35
C VAL A 15 -1.64 6.47 2.45
N LEU A 16 -0.59 5.87 3.01
CA LEU A 16 0.27 4.97 2.24
C LEU A 16 -0.48 3.72 1.74
N ALA A 17 -1.39 3.17 2.57
CA ALA A 17 -2.15 1.98 2.21
C ALA A 17 -3.31 2.27 1.24
N ASP A 18 -4.01 3.38 1.42
CA ASP A 18 -5.27 3.66 0.75
C ASP A 18 -5.09 4.53 -0.49
N GLU A 19 -4.05 5.36 -0.54
CA GLU A 19 -3.85 6.33 -1.64
C GLU A 19 -2.60 6.02 -2.47
N ILE A 20 -1.53 5.50 -1.86
CA ILE A 20 -0.27 5.24 -2.57
C ILE A 20 -0.16 3.80 -3.07
N ALA A 21 -0.51 2.81 -2.24
CA ALA A 21 -0.43 1.41 -2.64
C ALA A 21 -1.25 1.05 -3.89
N PRO A 22 -2.47 1.59 -4.10
CA PRO A 22 -3.23 1.36 -5.34
C PRO A 22 -2.52 1.80 -6.62
N LEU A 23 -1.63 2.79 -6.52
CA LEU A 23 -0.88 3.32 -7.67
C LEU A 23 0.34 2.46 -8.03
N MET A 24 0.65 1.44 -7.23
CA MET A 24 1.79 0.56 -7.47
C MET A 24 1.49 -0.44 -8.58
N SER A 25 2.51 -0.82 -9.34
CA SER A 25 2.34 -1.80 -10.42
C SER A 25 2.13 -3.21 -9.88
N TRP A 26 2.72 -3.54 -8.72
CA TRP A 26 2.71 -4.89 -8.18
C TRP A 26 2.64 -4.91 -6.64
N PRO A 27 1.97 -5.91 -6.04
CA PRO A 27 1.87 -6.02 -4.58
C PRO A 27 3.22 -6.31 -3.90
N THR A 28 4.20 -6.84 -4.63
CA THR A 28 5.57 -7.02 -4.10
C THR A 28 6.25 -5.69 -3.75
N GLN A 29 5.86 -4.58 -4.38
CA GLN A 29 6.34 -3.24 -4.01
C GLN A 29 5.77 -2.80 -2.66
N ILE A 30 4.52 -3.17 -2.35
CA ILE A 30 3.87 -2.92 -1.05
C ILE A 30 4.62 -3.69 0.06
N VAL A 31 4.97 -4.95 -0.20
CA VAL A 31 5.73 -5.78 0.75
C VAL A 31 7.12 -5.17 1.01
N LYS A 32 7.85 -4.76 -0.04
CA LYS A 32 9.15 -4.08 0.13
C LYS A 32 9.03 -2.77 0.91
N MET A 33 7.99 -1.98 0.64
CA MET A 33 7.72 -0.75 1.37
C MET A 33 7.43 -1.04 2.85
N SER A 34 6.61 -2.04 3.16
CA SER A 34 6.27 -2.42 4.53
C SER A 34 7.51 -2.88 5.32
N GLU A 35 8.45 -3.58 4.68
CA GLU A 35 9.71 -4.03 5.27
C GLU A 35 10.60 -2.85 5.65
N ILE A 36 10.71 -1.85 4.76
CA ILE A 36 11.44 -0.62 5.02
C ILE A 36 10.82 0.12 6.22
N ILE A 37 9.50 0.24 6.28
CA ILE A 37 8.81 0.88 7.40
C ILE A 37 9.06 0.12 8.70
N ALA A 38 8.92 -1.22 8.70
CA ALA A 38 9.13 -2.06 9.87
C ALA A 38 10.56 -1.97 10.41
N LYS A 39 11.56 -1.86 9.51
CA LYS A 39 12.96 -1.69 9.88
C LYS A 39 13.21 -0.41 10.68
N HIS A 40 12.47 0.66 10.39
CA HIS A 40 12.66 1.98 11.02
C HIS A 40 11.62 2.30 12.10
N ASN A 41 10.56 1.52 12.23
CA ASN A 41 9.51 1.70 13.23
C ASN A 41 9.12 0.35 13.86
N PRO A 42 9.72 -0.03 15.00
CA PRO A 42 9.42 -1.29 15.68
C PRO A 42 7.96 -1.47 16.10
N ASN A 43 7.21 -0.36 16.29
CA ASN A 43 5.79 -0.40 16.66
C ASN A 43 4.85 -0.50 15.45
N PHE A 44 5.40 -0.53 14.23
CA PHE A 44 4.62 -0.67 13.02
C PHE A 44 4.05 -2.09 12.91
N ASN A 45 2.73 -2.18 12.86
CA ASN A 45 2.06 -3.45 12.58
C ASN A 45 2.09 -3.75 11.07
N ARG A 46 3.19 -4.35 10.62
CA ARG A 46 3.43 -4.71 9.22
C ARG A 46 2.29 -5.54 8.62
N LYS A 47 1.85 -6.59 9.31
CA LYS A 47 0.80 -7.50 8.82
C LYS A 47 -0.51 -6.76 8.55
N LYS A 48 -0.96 -5.92 9.50
CA LYS A 48 -2.19 -5.14 9.35
C LYS A 48 -2.08 -4.13 8.20
N PHE A 49 -0.92 -3.53 8.02
CA PHE A 49 -0.66 -2.62 6.90
C PHE A 49 -0.69 -3.33 5.56
N GLU A 50 0.06 -4.43 5.40
CA GLU A 50 0.13 -5.20 4.15
C GLU A 50 -1.26 -5.70 3.75
N GLN A 51 -2.02 -6.25 4.69
CA GLN A 51 -3.38 -6.71 4.42
C GLN A 51 -4.24 -5.58 3.85
N ARG A 52 -4.21 -4.38 4.45
CA ARG A 52 -4.99 -3.24 3.98
C ARG A 52 -4.51 -2.73 2.61
N ALA A 53 -3.21 -2.54 2.46
CA ALA A 53 -2.61 -1.97 1.26
C ALA A 53 -2.74 -2.89 0.05
N ILE A 54 -2.56 -4.20 0.23
CA ILE A 54 -2.76 -5.20 -0.84
C ILE A 54 -4.23 -5.25 -1.25
N SER A 55 -5.16 -5.25 -0.28
CA SER A 55 -6.60 -5.20 -0.61
C SER A 55 -6.97 -3.95 -1.42
N ALA A 56 -6.47 -2.77 -1.04
CA ALA A 56 -6.70 -1.53 -1.81
C ALA A 56 -6.10 -1.62 -3.23
N TRP A 57 -4.92 -2.22 -3.37
CA TRP A 57 -4.31 -2.47 -4.68
C TRP A 57 -5.13 -3.45 -5.53
N GLU A 58 -5.62 -4.54 -4.95
CA GLU A 58 -6.46 -5.51 -5.68
C GLU A 58 -7.77 -4.89 -6.14
N GLU A 59 -8.39 -4.05 -5.32
CA GLU A 59 -9.61 -3.32 -5.67
C GLU A 59 -9.39 -2.37 -6.87
N GLU A 60 -8.25 -1.69 -6.92
CA GLU A 60 -7.90 -0.83 -8.04
C GLU A 60 -7.55 -1.65 -9.29
N TYR A 61 -6.67 -2.65 -9.16
CA TYR A 61 -6.24 -3.51 -10.26
C TYR A 61 -7.41 -4.20 -10.98
N LYS A 62 -8.45 -4.61 -10.22
CA LYS A 62 -9.66 -5.24 -10.80
C LYS A 62 -10.46 -4.31 -11.71
N LYS A 63 -10.33 -2.99 -11.58
CA LYS A 63 -11.03 -2.03 -12.45
C LYS A 63 -10.48 -2.06 -13.88
N ASP A 64 -9.19 -2.40 -14.02
CA ASP A 64 -8.48 -2.43 -15.29
C ASP A 64 -8.44 -3.83 -15.92
N LEU A 65 -8.96 -4.85 -15.23
CA LEU A 65 -9.00 -6.20 -15.78
C LEU A 65 -10.06 -6.28 -16.90
N PRO A 66 -9.68 -6.71 -18.11
CA PRO A 66 -10.67 -7.06 -19.12
C PRO A 66 -11.49 -8.26 -18.62
N PRO A 67 -12.74 -8.42 -19.09
CA PRO A 67 -13.48 -9.65 -18.86
C PRO A 67 -12.67 -10.84 -19.38
N ILE A 68 -12.49 -11.85 -18.53
CA ILE A 68 -11.81 -13.09 -18.90
C ILE A 68 -12.76 -13.90 -19.78
N ASP A 69 -12.38 -14.15 -21.03
CA ASP A 69 -13.03 -15.12 -21.90
C ASP A 69 -12.32 -16.46 -21.74
N ASP A 70 -12.99 -17.40 -21.08
CA ASP A 70 -12.49 -18.74 -20.75
C ASP A 70 -13.08 -19.81 -21.70
N GLU A 71 -13.62 -19.40 -22.85
CA GLU A 71 -14.11 -20.33 -23.87
C GLU A 71 -12.94 -21.00 -24.61
N ILE A 72 -12.88 -22.35 -24.56
CA ILE A 72 -11.97 -23.15 -25.38
C ILE A 72 -12.74 -23.61 -26.63
N PRO A 73 -12.34 -23.20 -27.85
CA PRO A 73 -12.96 -23.71 -29.06
C PRO A 73 -12.61 -25.19 -29.26
N TYR A 74 -13.64 -26.02 -29.47
CA TYR A 74 -13.58 -27.47 -29.64
C TYR A 74 -13.39 -27.92 -31.09
#